data_AF-A0A534M2D1-F1
#
_entry.id   AF-A0A534M2D1-F1
#
_cell.length_a   1.000
_cell.length_b   1.000
_cell.length_c   1.000
_cell.angle_alpha   90.00
_cell.angle_beta   90.00
_cell.angle_gamma   90.00
#
_symmetry.space_group_name_H-M   'P 1'
#
loop_
_entity.id
_entity.type
_entity.pdbx_description
1 polymer ?
#
loop_
_entity_poly.entity_id
_entity_poly.type
_entity_poly.pdbx_seq_one_letter_code
_entity_poly.pdbx_strand_id
1 'polypeptide(L)'
;MKRPGPLTDANVWKVRGNRPHAEEDRLATEEPMEIRIESGTRGHAETTSLSVTMRTPGNDFELAAGFLFTESIVARPRDIVRIEYCTDTAIAQEYNIVSVVLRPTVKFDADRLSRHFYMTSSCGVCGKTALEAVRVAVRHRVRRDRPSV
;
A
#
# COMPACT_ATOMS: atom_id res chain seq x y z
N MET A 1 -15.06 15.87 -4.95
CA MET A 1 -15.02 15.25 -3.62
C MET A 1 -13.74 15.67 -2.90
N LYS A 2 -13.76 15.87 -1.57
CA LYS A 2 -12.59 16.31 -0.80
C LYS A 2 -11.76 15.07 -0.43
N ARG A 3 -10.44 15.13 -0.66
CA ARG A 3 -9.51 14.05 -0.30
C ARG A 3 -9.59 13.76 1.21
N PRO A 4 -9.72 12.48 1.63
CA PRO A 4 -9.70 12.09 3.03
C PRO A 4 -8.42 12.56 3.74
N GLY A 5 -8.57 13.00 5.00
CA GLY A 5 -7.44 13.41 5.85
C GLY A 5 -7.00 12.28 6.79
N PRO A 6 -5.82 12.42 7.42
CA PRO A 6 -5.30 11.41 8.35
C PRO A 6 -6.06 11.34 9.69
N LEU A 7 -6.91 12.34 9.98
CA LEU A 7 -7.67 12.45 11.23
C LEU A 7 -9.14 12.72 10.93
N THR A 8 -10.01 12.11 11.73
CA THR A 8 -11.47 12.28 11.69
C THR A 8 -11.97 12.57 13.10
N ASP A 9 -12.86 13.55 13.24
CA ASP A 9 -13.48 13.88 14.53
C ASP A 9 -14.68 12.94 14.78
N ALA A 10 -14.81 12.45 16.01
CA ALA A 10 -15.87 11.51 16.39
C ALA A 10 -16.40 11.80 17.80
N ASN A 11 -17.71 11.62 17.98
CA ASN A 11 -18.31 11.65 19.31
C ASN A 11 -18.06 10.31 20.01
N VAL A 12 -17.39 10.34 21.16
CA VAL A 12 -17.05 9.17 21.96
C VAL A 12 -17.71 9.25 23.33
N TRP A 13 -17.91 8.11 23.97
CA TRP A 13 -18.33 8.02 25.37
C TRP A 13 -17.14 7.65 26.24
N LYS A 14 -16.73 8.56 27.12
CA LYS A 14 -15.73 8.28 28.15
C LYS A 14 -16.43 7.85 29.43
N VAL A 15 -16.07 6.68 29.95
CA VAL A 15 -16.66 6.13 31.18
C VAL A 15 -15.67 6.24 32.33
N ARG A 16 -16.02 6.97 33.39
CA ARG A 16 -15.26 7.00 34.65
C ARG A 16 -16.16 6.54 35.80
N GLY A 17 -15.80 5.43 36.45
CA GLY A 17 -16.69 4.77 37.39
C GLY A 17 -17.99 4.34 36.70
N ASN A 18 -19.14 4.74 37.26
CA ASN A 18 -20.46 4.44 36.69
C ASN A 18 -21.10 5.65 35.95
N ARG A 19 -20.29 6.63 35.52
CA ARG A 19 -20.76 7.85 34.85
C ARG A 19 -20.17 7.97 33.43
N PRO A 20 -20.94 7.71 32.37
CA PRO A 20 -20.54 8.00 31.00
C PRO A 20 -20.70 9.52 30.71
N HIS A 21 -19.75 10.11 29.98
CA HIS A 21 -19.86 11.46 29.41
C HIS A 21 -19.51 11.42 27.92
N ALA A 22 -20.28 12.15 27.11
CA ALA A 22 -19.99 12.33 25.70
C ALA A 22 -18.92 13.42 25.51
N GLU A 23 -17.95 13.17 24.64
CA GLU A 23 -16.89 14.12 24.29
C GLU A 23 -16.53 13.94 22.81
N GLU A 24 -16.04 15.00 22.17
CA GLU A 24 -15.46 14.91 20.83
C GLU A 24 -14.00 14.46 20.96
N ASP A 25 -13.59 13.50 20.14
CA ASP A 25 -12.21 13.01 20.09
C ASP A 25 -11.73 12.91 18.64
N ARG A 26 -10.40 12.94 18.46
CA ARG A 26 -9.75 12.90 17.16
C ARG A 26 -9.19 11.51 16.92
N LEU A 27 -9.78 10.79 15.97
CA LEU A 27 -9.38 9.44 15.64
C LEU A 27 -8.50 9.43 14.40
N ALA A 28 -7.55 8.48 14.34
CA ALA A 28 -6.83 8.21 13.11
C ALA A 28 -7.79 7.65 12.06
N THR A 29 -7.73 8.21 10.85
CA THR A 29 -8.50 7.68 9.72
C THR A 29 -7.83 6.41 9.19
N GLU A 30 -8.62 5.39 8.91
CA GLU A 30 -8.19 4.16 8.23
C GLU A 30 -9.14 3.88 7.06
N GLU A 31 -8.61 3.75 5.85
CA GLU A 31 -9.41 3.44 4.66
C GLU A 31 -8.64 2.50 3.72
N PRO A 32 -9.34 1.67 2.92
CA PRO A 32 -8.70 0.80 1.95
C PRO A 32 -8.06 1.60 0.83
N MET A 33 -6.84 1.22 0.43
CA MET A 33 -6.14 1.66 -0.78
C MET A 33 -5.87 0.47 -1.68
N GLU A 34 -6.23 0.58 -2.95
CA GLU A 34 -5.77 -0.32 -3.98
C GLU A 34 -4.46 0.19 -4.59
N ILE A 35 -3.45 -0.69 -4.70
CA ILE A 35 -2.24 -0.45 -5.48
C ILE A 35 -2.38 -1.20 -6.80
N ARG A 36 -2.28 -0.48 -7.91
CA ARG A 36 -2.27 -1.03 -9.27
C ARG A 36 -0.90 -0.87 -9.90
N ILE A 37 -0.50 -1.84 -10.71
CA ILE A 37 0.74 -1.82 -11.47
C ILE A 37 0.42 -1.67 -12.95
N GLU A 38 0.99 -0.67 -13.59
CA GLU A 38 1.07 -0.58 -15.04
C GLU A 38 2.45 -1.07 -15.49
N SER A 39 2.48 -2.14 -16.27
CA SER A 39 3.72 -2.74 -16.77
C SER A 39 3.59 -3.14 -18.24
N GLY A 40 4.72 -3.23 -18.94
CA GLY A 40 4.77 -3.52 -20.38
C GLY A 40 5.34 -2.38 -21.21
N THR A 41 5.30 -2.52 -22.53
CA THR A 41 5.77 -1.51 -23.49
C THR A 41 4.62 -0.62 -23.95
N ARG A 42 4.95 0.56 -24.51
CA ARG A 42 3.94 1.46 -25.08
C ARG A 42 3.06 0.70 -26.10
N GLY A 43 1.75 0.68 -25.86
CA GLY A 43 0.75 -0.01 -26.68
C GLY A 43 0.39 -1.43 -26.23
N HIS A 44 1.15 -2.01 -25.27
CA HIS A 44 0.90 -3.33 -24.67
C HIS A 44 1.02 -3.23 -23.14
N ALA A 45 0.65 -2.08 -22.59
CA ALA A 45 0.68 -1.86 -21.15
C ALA A 45 -0.52 -2.57 -20.52
N GLU A 46 -0.25 -3.45 -19.57
CA GLU A 46 -1.26 -4.13 -18.78
C GLU A 46 -1.35 -3.46 -17.41
N THR A 47 -2.59 -3.25 -16.96
CA THR A 47 -2.87 -2.78 -15.60
C THR A 47 -3.30 -3.95 -14.74
N THR A 48 -2.59 -4.20 -13.65
CA THR A 48 -2.87 -5.30 -12.72
C THR A 48 -3.17 -4.76 -11.33
N SER A 49 -4.26 -5.21 -10.71
CA SER A 49 -4.51 -4.98 -9.29
C SER A 49 -3.53 -5.82 -8.46
N LEU A 50 -2.65 -5.17 -7.71
CA LEU A 50 -1.59 -5.84 -6.95
C LEU A 50 -2.04 -6.18 -5.53
N SER A 51 -2.63 -5.21 -4.82
CA SER A 51 -3.01 -5.38 -3.42
C SER A 51 -4.03 -4.32 -3.01
N VAL A 52 -4.87 -4.67 -2.02
CA VAL A 52 -5.63 -3.72 -1.24
C VAL A 52 -5.06 -3.71 0.19
N THR A 53 -4.73 -2.53 0.70
CA THR A 53 -4.18 -2.34 2.05
C THR A 53 -4.95 -1.26 2.80
N MET A 54 -5.12 -1.42 4.10
CA MET A 54 -5.67 -0.35 4.94
C MET A 54 -4.59 0.69 5.21
N ARG A 55 -4.90 1.96 5.01
CA ARG A 55 -3.95 3.06 5.22
C ARG A 55 -4.55 4.21 5.99
N THR A 56 -3.69 5.00 6.61
CA THR A 56 -3.99 6.37 6.99
C THR A 56 -3.71 7.29 5.80
N PRO A 57 -4.72 8.04 5.28
CA PRO A 57 -4.55 8.89 4.11
C PRO A 57 -3.49 9.99 4.30
N GLY A 58 -2.68 10.22 3.25
CA GLY A 58 -1.80 11.40 3.17
C GLY A 58 -0.53 11.16 2.38
N ASN A 59 0.12 10.01 2.60
CA ASN A 59 1.41 9.63 2.01
C ASN A 59 1.27 8.41 1.09
N ASP A 60 0.20 8.40 0.30
CA ASP A 60 -0.23 7.23 -0.48
C ASP A 60 0.81 6.81 -1.53
N PHE A 61 1.51 7.78 -2.11
CA PHE A 61 2.53 7.52 -3.14
C PHE A 61 3.80 6.94 -2.53
N GLU A 62 4.24 7.47 -1.40
CA GLU A 62 5.36 6.95 -0.62
C GLU A 62 5.06 5.53 -0.10
N LEU A 63 3.82 5.31 0.36
CA LEU A 63 3.35 4.00 0.79
C LEU A 63 3.40 2.99 -0.37
N ALA A 64 2.88 3.35 -1.55
CA ALA A 64 2.94 2.48 -2.73
C ALA A 64 4.39 2.19 -3.15
N ALA A 65 5.25 3.21 -3.24
CA ALA A 65 6.67 3.02 -3.57
C ALA A 65 7.39 2.11 -2.56
N GLY A 66 7.14 2.33 -1.27
CA GLY A 66 7.68 1.51 -0.18
C GLY A 66 7.21 0.07 -0.26
N PHE A 67 5.91 -0.16 -0.51
CA PHE A 67 5.34 -1.49 -0.66
C PHE A 67 6.01 -2.27 -1.80
N LEU A 68 6.12 -1.67 -2.99
CA LEU A 68 6.80 -2.29 -4.14
C LEU A 68 8.27 -2.62 -3.83
N PHE A 69 8.94 -1.78 -3.05
CA PHE A 69 10.32 -2.00 -2.65
C PHE A 69 10.46 -3.15 -1.64
N THR A 70 9.63 -3.18 -0.60
CA THR A 70 9.66 -4.24 0.43
C THR A 70 9.24 -5.59 -0.12
N GLU A 71 8.41 -5.59 -1.17
CA GLU A 71 8.01 -6.79 -1.92
C GLU A 71 9.00 -7.19 -3.02
N SER A 72 10.14 -6.50 -3.13
CA SER A 72 11.20 -6.77 -4.11
C SER A 72 10.77 -6.68 -5.58
N ILE A 73 9.66 -5.96 -5.85
CA ILE A 73 9.14 -5.67 -7.19
C ILE A 73 10.03 -4.62 -7.87
N VAL A 74 10.41 -3.57 -7.13
CA VAL A 74 11.35 -2.54 -7.57
C VAL A 74 12.61 -2.57 -6.71
N ALA A 75 13.76 -2.19 -7.30
CA ALA A 75 15.04 -2.17 -6.58
C ALA A 75 15.58 -0.76 -6.38
N ARG A 76 15.14 0.21 -7.19
CA ARG A 76 15.61 1.60 -7.14
C ARG A 76 14.50 2.55 -7.59
N PRO A 77 14.56 3.83 -7.17
CA PRO A 77 13.55 4.83 -7.58
C PRO A 77 13.37 4.92 -9.10
N ARG A 78 14.45 4.73 -9.86
CA ARG A 78 14.39 4.76 -11.33
C ARG A 78 13.55 3.64 -11.94
N ASP A 79 13.25 2.57 -11.22
CA ASP A 79 12.41 1.49 -11.76
C ASP A 79 10.94 1.92 -11.89
N ILE A 80 10.54 2.97 -11.17
CA ILE A 80 9.23 3.62 -11.25
C ILE A 80 9.33 4.82 -12.20
N VAL A 81 8.42 4.91 -13.16
CA VAL A 81 8.30 6.04 -14.10
C VAL A 81 7.48 7.16 -13.46
N ARG A 82 6.32 6.81 -12.86
CA ARG A 82 5.42 7.72 -12.18
C ARG A 82 4.49 6.95 -11.23
N ILE A 83 3.93 7.66 -10.26
CA ILE A 83 2.89 7.20 -9.34
C ILE A 83 1.77 8.24 -9.39
N GLU A 84 0.54 7.81 -9.54
CA GLU A 84 -0.61 8.72 -9.56
C GLU A 84 -1.87 8.07 -9.01
N TYR A 85 -2.87 8.90 -8.70
CA TYR A 85 -4.23 8.40 -8.47
C TYR A 85 -4.87 7.97 -9.78
N CYS A 86 -5.71 6.95 -9.73
CA CYS A 86 -6.44 6.43 -10.89
C CYS A 86 -7.16 7.55 -11.64
N THR A 87 -6.90 7.70 -12.94
CA THR A 87 -7.55 8.72 -13.78
C THR A 87 -8.69 8.17 -14.64
N ASP A 88 -9.16 6.94 -14.35
CA ASP A 88 -10.27 6.33 -15.09
C ASP A 88 -11.55 7.15 -14.90
N THR A 89 -12.06 7.72 -15.98
CA THR A 89 -13.26 8.57 -15.97
C THR A 89 -14.55 7.76 -15.74
N ALA A 90 -14.51 6.43 -15.89
CA ALA A 90 -15.63 5.56 -15.59
C ALA A 90 -15.78 5.28 -14.07
N ILE A 91 -14.77 5.60 -13.27
CA ILE A 91 -14.74 5.36 -11.82
C ILE A 91 -14.74 6.72 -11.10
N ALA A 92 -15.58 6.85 -10.07
CA ALA A 92 -15.55 8.03 -9.23
C ALA A 92 -14.19 8.16 -8.53
N GLN A 93 -13.59 9.36 -8.57
CA GLN A 93 -12.32 9.61 -7.90
C GLN A 93 -12.52 9.72 -6.39
N GLU A 94 -12.20 8.63 -5.70
CA GLU A 94 -12.23 8.49 -4.24
C GLU A 94 -10.84 8.62 -3.61
N TYR A 95 -9.80 8.88 -4.40
CA TYR A 95 -8.39 8.95 -3.97
C TYR A 95 -7.87 7.69 -3.28
N ASN A 96 -8.51 6.55 -3.53
CA ASN A 96 -8.21 5.26 -2.90
C ASN A 96 -7.58 4.23 -3.86
N ILE A 97 -7.28 4.62 -5.10
CA ILE A 97 -6.57 3.76 -6.06
C ILE A 97 -5.31 4.50 -6.50
N VAL A 98 -4.15 3.90 -6.26
CA VAL A 98 -2.84 4.39 -6.68
C VAL A 98 -2.27 3.50 -7.76
N SER A 99 -2.05 4.06 -8.94
CA SER A 99 -1.40 3.40 -10.07
C SER A 99 0.09 3.71 -10.08
N VAL A 100 0.92 2.67 -10.15
CA VAL A 100 2.37 2.78 -10.29
C VAL A 100 2.80 2.28 -11.67
N VAL A 101 3.43 3.16 -12.44
CA VAL A 101 3.97 2.81 -13.76
C VAL A 101 5.41 2.35 -13.63
N LEU A 102 5.67 1.10 -14.00
CA LEU A 102 7.02 0.53 -13.99
C LEU A 102 7.74 0.80 -15.31
N ARG A 103 9.07 0.86 -15.27
CA ARG A 103 9.87 0.86 -16.50
C ARG A 103 9.68 -0.47 -17.24
N PRO A 104 9.71 -0.48 -18.59
CA PRO A 104 9.61 -1.72 -19.38
C PRO A 104 10.68 -2.77 -19.07
N THR A 105 11.82 -2.35 -18.49
CA THR A 105 12.91 -3.24 -18.08
C THR A 105 12.64 -4.00 -16.78
N VAL A 106 11.62 -3.59 -16.01
CA VAL A 106 11.25 -4.25 -14.75
C VAL A 106 10.42 -5.48 -15.10
N LYS A 107 10.92 -6.66 -14.71
CA LYS A 107 10.17 -7.91 -14.85
C LYS A 107 9.12 -7.96 -13.75
N PHE A 108 7.87 -7.69 -14.12
CA PHE A 108 6.71 -7.85 -13.25
C PHE A 108 5.95 -9.10 -13.68
N ASP A 109 5.76 -10.03 -12.74
CA ASP A 109 5.01 -11.27 -12.94
C ASP A 109 3.78 -11.22 -12.03
N ALA A 110 2.66 -10.83 -12.61
CA ALA A 110 1.39 -10.66 -11.93
C ALA A 110 0.91 -11.97 -11.27
N ASP A 111 1.17 -13.13 -11.88
CA ASP A 111 0.67 -14.43 -11.42
C ASP A 111 1.39 -14.96 -10.17
N ARG A 112 2.60 -14.46 -9.91
CA ARG A 112 3.33 -14.67 -8.65
C ARG A 112 2.84 -13.80 -7.50
N LEU A 113 2.08 -12.73 -7.76
CA LEU A 113 1.71 -11.73 -6.76
C LEU A 113 0.20 -11.66 -6.52
N SER A 114 -0.64 -11.97 -7.52
CA SER A 114 -2.11 -11.96 -7.45
C SER A 114 -2.68 -12.91 -6.40
N ARG A 115 -1.94 -13.96 -6.03
CA ARG A 115 -2.31 -14.94 -4.98
C ARG A 115 -1.78 -14.58 -3.58
N HIS A 116 -1.15 -13.43 -3.37
CA HIS A 116 -0.29 -13.20 -2.20
C HIS A 116 -0.69 -12.06 -1.28
N PHE A 117 -1.80 -11.33 -1.53
CA PHE A 117 -2.11 -10.12 -0.75
C PHE A 117 -3.60 -9.93 -0.46
N TYR A 118 -4.25 -10.94 0.12
CA TYR A 118 -5.45 -10.70 0.93
C TYR A 118 -4.96 -10.36 2.34
N MET A 119 -4.63 -9.09 2.59
CA MET A 119 -4.17 -8.64 3.91
C MET A 119 -5.34 -8.66 4.90
N THR A 120 -5.42 -9.70 5.73
CA THR A 120 -6.40 -9.78 6.83
C THR A 120 -5.84 -9.34 8.18
N SER A 121 -4.52 -9.09 8.31
CA SER A 121 -3.95 -8.46 9.53
C SER A 121 -2.61 -7.72 9.33
N SER A 122 -2.23 -6.94 10.35
CA SER A 122 -1.35 -5.77 10.29
C SER A 122 0.18 -6.06 10.19
N CYS A 123 0.64 -7.30 10.36
CA CYS A 123 2.08 -7.62 10.43
C CYS A 123 2.74 -8.05 9.10
N GLY A 124 1.98 -8.12 8.00
CA GLY A 124 2.49 -8.53 6.68
C GLY A 124 2.80 -10.03 6.53
N VAL A 125 3.03 -10.75 7.62
CA VAL A 125 3.24 -12.22 7.63
C VAL A 125 1.95 -12.96 7.28
N CYS A 126 0.84 -12.58 7.90
CA CYS A 126 -0.50 -13.13 7.63
C CYS A 126 -1.04 -12.82 6.22
N GLY A 127 -0.47 -11.82 5.53
CA GLY A 127 -0.85 -11.48 4.17
C GLY A 127 -0.32 -12.51 3.18
N LYS A 128 0.75 -13.23 3.53
CA LYS A 128 1.35 -14.28 2.71
C LYS A 128 0.56 -15.58 2.82
N THR A 129 0.29 -16.21 1.69
CA THR A 129 -0.47 -17.46 1.61
C THR A 129 0.31 -18.72 2.00
N ALA A 130 1.64 -18.62 2.12
CA ALA A 130 2.50 -19.72 2.54
C ALA A 130 3.78 -19.21 3.23
N LEU A 131 4.40 -20.04 4.07
CA LEU A 131 5.64 -19.72 4.78
C LEU A 131 6.80 -19.43 3.81
N GLU A 132 6.83 -20.12 2.67
CA GLU A 132 7.82 -19.91 1.61
C GLU A 132 7.72 -18.50 1.02
N ALA A 133 6.51 -17.93 0.99
CA ALA A 133 6.27 -16.57 0.51
C ALA A 133 6.68 -15.48 1.51
N VAL A 134 7.00 -15.84 2.76
CA VAL A 134 7.66 -14.94 3.72
C VAL A 134 9.12 -14.70 3.33
N ARG A 135 9.75 -15.65 2.63
CA ARG A 135 11.12 -15.49 2.13
C ARG A 135 11.13 -14.60 0.89
N VAL A 136 11.04 -13.29 1.12
CA VAL A 136 11.34 -12.32 0.08
C VAL A 136 12.85 -12.33 -0.17
N ALA A 137 13.26 -12.39 -1.44
CA ALA A 137 14.66 -12.29 -1.80
C ALA A 137 15.21 -10.95 -1.31
N VAL A 138 16.09 -10.98 -0.30
CA VAL A 138 16.71 -9.79 0.26
C VAL A 138 17.77 -9.30 -0.73
N ARG A 139 17.46 -8.23 -1.48
CA ARG A 139 18.41 -7.65 -2.43
C ARG A 139 19.54 -6.90 -1.75
N HIS A 140 19.27 -6.27 -0.61
CA HIS A 140 20.27 -5.56 0.19
C HIS A 140 20.77 -6.47 1.32
N ARG A 141 21.97 -7.01 1.15
CA ARG A 141 22.56 -7.92 2.14
C ARG A 141 22.74 -7.17 3.47
N VAL A 142 22.02 -7.61 4.50
CA VAL A 142 22.24 -7.12 5.86
C VAL A 142 23.65 -7.55 6.27
N ARG A 143 24.52 -6.58 6.60
CA ARG A 143 25.84 -6.87 7.15
C ARG A 143 25.65 -7.60 8.48
N ARG A 144 26.10 -8.84 8.59
CA ARG A 144 25.96 -9.65 9.81
C ARG A 144 26.89 -9.18 10.93
N ASP A 145 27.90 -8.41 10.56
CA ASP A 145 29.09 -8.24 11.37
C ASP A 145 29.02 -6.98 12.24
N ARG A 146 28.18 -5.99 11.91
CA ARG A 146 27.89 -4.78 12.72
C ARG A 146 26.54 -4.16 12.31
N PRO A 147 25.70 -3.70 13.25
CA PRO A 147 24.60 -2.80 12.92
C PRO A 147 25.18 -1.50 12.35
N SER A 148 24.75 -1.11 11.16
CA SER A 148 25.04 0.22 10.61
C SER A 148 24.11 1.22 11.29
N VAL A 149 24.68 2.07 12.14
CA VAL A 149 24.04 3.28 12.69
C VAL A 149 24.30 4.43 11.72
#